data_AF-A0A975RAZ4-F1
#
_entry.id   AF-A0A975RAZ4-F1
#
_cell.length_a   1.000
_cell.length_b   1.000
_cell.length_c   1.000
_cell.angle_alpha   90.00
_cell.angle_beta   90.00
_cell.angle_gamma   90.00
#
_symmetry.space_group_name_H-M   'P 1'
#
loop_
_entity.id
_entity.type
_entity.pdbx_description
1 polymer ?
#
loop_
_entity_poly.entity_id
_entity_poly.type
_entity_poly.pdbx_seq_one_letter_code
_entity_poly.pdbx_strand_id
1 'polypeptide(L)'
;MSQPSAFAAFPPPPAPGPPPPVARRELIGLAITALVLGIISASGSPIPILNNVTVVAGFIGIAFGVAGLFGAHRVMSAAGLVLAIAGVVVGLILQAQWTERLDKLKNDLDRLTAPNPPAFSTRPRPPTASDMPTVPAMPSLPAVPSKPRNPDANERGNVPKKLGDEVAIGSAKFVVDKIDIDPKCGKYMPKRPAGKHSVVLHVRVTTGPDEAANRDLGAVLSPYGVKTIGSDGVTVNSMGGSCADISGVLPPSIGPNQRAQGTVDVETTAPHGILILQGYGETGWEYSY
;
A
#
# COMPACT_ATOMS: atom_id res chain seq x y z
N MET A 1 -49.44 -53.26 -65.06
CA MET A 1 -48.33 -52.40 -65.51
C MET A 1 -48.19 -51.27 -64.50
N SER A 2 -47.22 -51.38 -63.59
CA SER A 2 -46.95 -50.40 -62.53
C SER A 2 -45.66 -49.66 -62.87
N GLN A 3 -45.73 -48.35 -63.00
CA GLN A 3 -44.55 -47.48 -63.18
C GLN A 3 -43.83 -47.29 -61.83
N PRO A 4 -42.49 -47.34 -61.78
CA PRO A 4 -41.75 -46.98 -60.57
C PRO A 4 -41.60 -45.46 -60.45
N SER A 5 -41.92 -44.93 -59.27
CA SER A 5 -41.74 -43.52 -58.90
C SER A 5 -40.26 -43.16 -58.83
N ALA A 6 -39.86 -42.11 -59.54
CA ALA A 6 -38.52 -41.54 -59.51
C ALA A 6 -38.26 -40.81 -58.19
N PHE A 7 -37.18 -41.19 -57.49
CA PHE A 7 -36.65 -40.46 -56.35
C PHE A 7 -36.11 -39.10 -56.80
N ALA A 8 -36.62 -38.01 -56.22
CA ALA A 8 -36.09 -36.67 -56.43
C ALA A 8 -34.72 -36.52 -55.74
N ALA A 9 -33.71 -36.10 -56.51
CA ALA A 9 -32.37 -35.81 -56.01
C ALA A 9 -32.36 -34.52 -55.19
N PHE A 10 -31.73 -34.54 -54.00
CA PHE A 10 -31.49 -33.35 -53.18
C PHE A 10 -30.47 -32.40 -53.86
N PRO A 11 -30.63 -31.07 -53.75
CA PRO A 11 -29.67 -30.13 -54.29
C PRO A 11 -28.33 -30.19 -53.53
N PRO A 12 -27.19 -30.00 -54.21
CA PRO A 12 -25.88 -29.99 -53.56
C PRO A 12 -25.73 -28.79 -52.61
N PRO A 13 -24.95 -28.94 -51.52
CA PRO A 13 -24.74 -27.86 -50.56
C PRO A 13 -24.00 -26.66 -51.19
N PRO A 14 -24.31 -25.42 -50.75
CA PRO A 14 -23.69 -24.22 -51.28
C PRO A 14 -22.18 -24.17 -50.99
N ALA A 15 -21.42 -23.67 -51.95
CA ALA A 15 -19.96 -23.58 -51.87
C ALA A 15 -19.50 -22.62 -50.74
N PRO A 16 -18.36 -22.90 -50.07
CA PRO A 16 -17.81 -22.02 -49.04
C PRO A 16 -17.47 -20.63 -49.60
N GLY A 17 -17.92 -19.57 -48.93
CA GLY A 17 -17.61 -18.19 -49.30
C GLY A 17 -16.11 -17.85 -49.16
N PRO A 18 -15.64 -16.76 -49.79
CA PRO A 18 -14.25 -16.33 -49.72
C PRO A 18 -13.85 -15.93 -48.28
N PRO A 19 -12.61 -16.21 -47.85
CA PRO A 19 -12.16 -15.87 -46.51
C PRO A 19 -12.11 -14.34 -46.30
N PRO A 20 -12.42 -13.86 -45.08
CA PRO A 20 -12.42 -12.44 -44.78
C PRO A 20 -11.01 -11.83 -44.86
N PRO A 21 -10.88 -10.53 -45.20
CA PRO A 21 -9.59 -9.86 -45.27
C PRO A 21 -8.94 -9.79 -43.88
N VAL A 22 -7.70 -10.26 -43.78
CA VAL A 22 -6.93 -10.25 -42.53
C VAL A 22 -6.53 -8.81 -42.20
N ALA A 23 -7.32 -8.14 -41.37
CA ALA A 23 -7.02 -6.78 -40.91
C ALA A 23 -5.74 -6.78 -40.04
N ARG A 24 -4.82 -5.87 -40.37
CA ARG A 24 -3.48 -5.68 -39.78
C ARG A 24 -3.56 -5.26 -38.30
N ARG A 25 -3.79 -6.23 -37.41
CA ARG A 25 -4.00 -6.06 -35.96
C ARG A 25 -2.74 -5.71 -35.14
N GLU A 26 -1.55 -5.79 -35.71
CA GLU A 26 -0.30 -5.75 -34.92
C GLU A 26 0.17 -4.35 -34.48
N LEU A 27 -0.41 -3.27 -34.99
CA LEU A 27 0.04 -1.90 -34.69
C LEU A 27 -0.82 -1.16 -33.64
N ILE A 28 -1.99 -1.70 -33.31
CA ILE A 28 -2.91 -1.08 -32.33
C ILE A 28 -2.47 -1.40 -30.89
N GLY A 29 -1.93 -2.60 -30.66
CA GLY A 29 -1.44 -3.01 -29.34
C GLY A 29 -0.30 -2.12 -28.83
N LEU A 30 0.62 -1.74 -29.72
CA LEU A 30 1.80 -0.94 -29.35
C LEU A 30 1.43 0.49 -28.91
N ALA A 31 0.46 1.11 -29.60
CA ALA A 31 -0.02 2.45 -29.27
C ALA A 31 -0.75 2.48 -27.92
N ILE A 32 -1.53 1.43 -27.63
CA ILE A 32 -2.22 1.28 -26.34
C ILE A 32 -1.20 1.05 -25.22
N THR A 33 -0.17 0.23 -25.43
CA THR A 33 0.88 0.04 -24.42
C THR A 33 1.64 1.33 -24.14
N ALA A 34 1.94 2.14 -25.16
CA ALA A 34 2.61 3.43 -24.98
C ALA A 34 1.74 4.43 -24.20
N LEU A 35 0.43 4.46 -24.47
CA LEU A 35 -0.53 5.30 -23.73
C LEU A 35 -0.64 4.86 -22.27
N VAL A 36 -0.77 3.55 -22.03
CA VAL A 36 -0.89 2.97 -20.68
C VAL A 36 0.40 3.16 -19.89
N LEU A 37 1.57 2.95 -20.49
CA LEU A 37 2.87 3.25 -19.87
C LEU A 37 3.06 4.74 -19.60
N GLY A 38 2.59 5.62 -20.49
CA GLY A 38 2.59 7.07 -20.27
C GLY A 38 1.72 7.49 -19.09
N ILE A 39 0.53 6.89 -18.95
CA ILE A 39 -0.38 7.14 -17.82
C ILE A 39 0.21 6.57 -16.53
N ILE A 40 0.76 5.35 -16.53
CA ILE A 40 1.41 4.75 -15.35
C ILE A 40 2.61 5.58 -14.91
N SER A 41 3.38 6.13 -15.85
CA SER A 41 4.47 7.07 -15.57
C SER A 41 3.96 8.38 -14.94
N ALA A 42 2.89 8.96 -15.47
CA ALA A 42 2.25 10.15 -14.88
C ALA A 42 1.60 9.88 -13.51
N SER A 43 1.13 8.65 -13.29
CA SER A 43 0.48 8.21 -12.04
C SER A 43 1.48 7.77 -10.96
N GLY A 44 2.75 7.58 -11.33
CA GLY A 44 3.81 7.07 -10.47
C GLY A 44 4.41 8.08 -9.48
N SER A 45 3.71 9.16 -9.14
CA SER A 45 4.12 10.10 -8.09
C SER A 45 3.03 10.18 -7.03
N PRO A 46 3.22 9.59 -5.84
CA PRO A 46 4.13 10.16 -4.84
C PRO A 46 4.84 9.10 -3.93
N ILE A 47 5.86 8.39 -4.41
CA ILE A 47 6.77 7.62 -3.55
C ILE A 47 8.24 7.85 -4.01
N PRO A 48 9.10 8.51 -3.21
CA PRO A 48 10.50 8.82 -3.54
C PRO A 48 11.39 7.59 -3.85
N ILE A 49 10.96 6.37 -3.47
CA ILE A 49 11.72 5.13 -3.68
C ILE A 49 11.67 4.66 -5.16
N LEU A 50 10.74 5.19 -5.98
CA LEU A 50 10.56 4.80 -7.39
C LEU A 50 11.29 5.72 -8.42
N ASN A 51 12.20 6.59 -7.98
CA ASN A 51 12.84 7.62 -8.81
C ASN A 51 13.65 7.08 -10.02
N ASN A 52 14.30 5.92 -9.91
CA ASN A 52 15.13 5.41 -11.02
C ASN A 52 14.32 4.61 -12.07
N VAL A 53 13.23 3.96 -11.66
CA VAL A 53 12.42 3.12 -12.55
C VAL A 53 11.52 3.99 -13.43
N THR A 54 11.02 5.11 -12.91
CA THR A 54 10.18 6.06 -13.66
C THR A 54 10.98 6.83 -14.72
N VAL A 55 12.24 7.16 -14.44
CA VAL A 55 13.14 7.77 -15.42
C VAL A 55 13.42 6.81 -16.59
N VAL A 56 13.75 5.54 -16.29
CA VAL A 56 13.96 4.51 -17.33
C VAL A 56 12.68 4.25 -18.14
N ALA A 57 11.53 4.16 -17.46
CA ALA A 57 10.23 4.01 -18.13
C ALA A 57 9.86 5.24 -18.99
N GLY A 58 10.23 6.45 -18.55
CA GLY A 58 10.06 7.69 -19.32
C GLY A 58 10.87 7.69 -20.62
N PHE A 59 12.14 7.27 -20.58
CA PHE A 59 12.96 7.14 -21.79
C PHE A 59 12.42 6.07 -22.76
N ILE A 60 11.94 4.95 -22.23
CA ILE A 60 11.29 3.89 -23.04
C ILE A 60 10.01 4.43 -23.69
N GLY A 61 9.19 5.18 -22.95
CA GLY A 61 7.99 5.85 -23.46
C GLY A 61 8.28 6.84 -24.58
N ILE A 62 9.36 7.64 -24.46
CA ILE A 62 9.80 8.57 -25.51
C ILE A 62 10.22 7.80 -26.78
N ALA A 63 10.99 6.71 -26.63
CA ALA A 63 11.44 5.90 -27.77
C ALA A 63 10.25 5.29 -28.55
N PHE A 64 9.27 4.73 -27.84
CA PHE A 64 8.06 4.20 -28.47
C PHE A 64 7.15 5.30 -29.06
N GLY A 65 7.08 6.48 -28.44
CA GLY A 65 6.36 7.63 -28.98
C GLY A 65 6.94 8.14 -30.30
N VAL A 66 8.28 8.20 -30.41
CA VAL A 66 8.98 8.58 -31.65
C VAL A 66 8.79 7.52 -32.74
N ALA A 67 8.86 6.22 -32.40
CA ALA A 67 8.59 5.15 -33.35
C ALA A 67 7.13 5.18 -33.87
N GLY A 68 6.17 5.54 -33.00
CA GLY A 68 4.76 5.70 -33.35
C GLY A 68 4.45 6.89 -34.27
N LEU A 69 5.38 7.85 -34.43
CA LEU A 69 5.22 8.99 -35.35
C LEU A 69 5.30 8.58 -36.83
N PHE A 70 5.93 7.44 -37.14
CA PHE A 70 6.01 6.88 -38.49
C PHE A 70 4.76 6.06 -38.90
N GLY A 71 3.77 5.91 -38.00
CA GLY A 71 2.52 5.17 -38.24
C GLY A 71 1.35 6.01 -38.77
N ALA A 72 0.21 5.35 -39.02
CA ALA A 72 -0.98 5.94 -39.67
C ALA A 72 -1.76 6.98 -38.83
N HIS A 73 -1.45 7.15 -37.54
CA HIS A 73 -2.20 8.02 -36.61
C HIS A 73 -1.32 9.11 -35.97
N ARG A 74 -0.64 9.90 -36.81
CA ARG A 74 0.33 10.94 -36.43
C ARG A 74 -0.19 11.95 -35.40
N VAL A 75 -1.48 12.29 -35.45
CA VAL A 75 -2.11 13.26 -34.54
C VAL A 75 -2.22 12.71 -33.11
N MET A 76 -2.50 11.41 -32.95
CA MET A 76 -2.63 10.76 -31.65
C MET A 76 -1.26 10.53 -31.00
N SER A 77 -0.24 10.17 -31.80
CA SER A 77 1.15 10.06 -31.33
C SER A 77 1.75 11.41 -30.92
N ALA A 78 1.41 12.50 -31.63
CA ALA A 78 1.84 13.85 -31.27
C ALA A 78 1.27 14.30 -29.91
N ALA A 79 -0.01 14.03 -29.66
CA ALA A 79 -0.64 14.30 -28.36
C ALA A 79 0.04 13.51 -27.22
N GLY A 80 0.35 12.23 -27.43
CA GLY A 80 1.07 11.41 -26.46
C GLY A 80 2.48 11.92 -26.15
N LEU A 81 3.20 12.38 -27.17
CA LEU A 81 4.55 12.94 -27.00
C LEU A 81 4.52 14.27 -26.23
N VAL A 82 3.57 15.15 -26.51
CA VAL A 82 3.39 16.42 -25.77
C VAL A 82 3.08 16.14 -24.31
N LEU A 83 2.21 15.16 -24.03
CA LEU A 83 1.87 14.78 -22.66
C LEU A 83 3.07 14.19 -21.91
N ALA A 84 3.91 13.39 -22.58
CA ALA A 84 5.14 12.84 -22.00
C ALA A 84 6.16 13.93 -21.66
N ILE A 85 6.37 14.90 -22.56
CA ILE A 85 7.28 16.03 -22.33
C ILE A 85 6.77 16.89 -21.16
N ALA A 86 5.47 17.18 -21.11
CA ALA A 86 4.86 17.91 -20.00
C ALA A 86 5.05 17.17 -18.67
N GLY A 87 4.89 15.85 -18.65
CA GLY A 87 5.14 15.02 -17.47
C GLY A 87 6.59 15.09 -16.97
N VAL A 88 7.56 15.06 -17.89
CA VAL A 88 8.99 15.23 -17.54
C VAL A 88 9.25 16.62 -16.95
N VAL A 89 8.71 17.68 -17.55
CA VAL A 89 8.88 19.06 -17.04
C VAL A 89 8.27 19.23 -15.64
N VAL A 90 7.07 18.71 -15.41
CA VAL A 90 6.43 18.73 -14.09
C VAL A 90 7.24 17.92 -13.07
N GLY A 91 7.78 16.77 -13.48
CA GLY A 91 8.68 15.96 -12.66
C GLY A 91 9.93 16.73 -12.24
N LEU A 92 10.57 17.46 -13.17
CA LEU A 92 11.75 18.29 -12.89
C LEU A 92 11.43 19.45 -11.93
N ILE A 93 10.26 20.09 -12.07
CA ILE A 93 9.81 21.16 -11.16
C ILE A 93 9.59 20.62 -9.74
N LEU A 94 8.93 19.47 -9.62
CA LEU A 94 8.72 18.83 -8.32
C LEU A 94 10.04 18.42 -7.68
N GLN A 95 10.99 17.87 -8.46
CA GLN A 95 12.34 17.54 -7.97
C GLN A 95 13.09 18.79 -7.47
N ALA A 96 12.96 19.93 -8.15
CA ALA A 96 13.55 21.20 -7.70
C ALA A 96 12.99 21.67 -6.35
N GLN A 97 11.69 21.48 -6.11
CA GLN A 97 11.06 21.82 -4.81
C GLN A 97 11.50 20.87 -3.67
N TRP A 98 11.87 19.63 -3.99
CA TRP A 98 12.40 18.68 -3.01
C TRP A 98 13.87 18.95 -2.67
N THR A 99 14.70 19.34 -3.65
CA THR A 99 16.12 19.70 -3.40
C THR A 99 16.24 20.91 -2.48
N GLU A 100 15.40 21.94 -2.65
CA GLU A 100 15.38 23.09 -1.75
C GLU A 100 15.05 22.72 -0.30
N ARG A 101 14.15 21.74 -0.10
CA ARG A 101 13.78 21.26 1.23
C ARG A 101 14.90 20.42 1.86
N LEU A 102 15.61 19.64 1.04
CA LEU A 102 16.76 18.86 1.48
C LEU A 102 17.98 19.74 1.80
N ASP A 103 18.25 20.78 1.02
CA ASP A 103 19.33 21.73 1.26
C ASP A 103 19.08 22.53 2.55
N LYS A 104 17.83 22.91 2.83
CA LYS A 104 17.46 23.53 4.10
C LYS A 104 17.70 22.57 5.28
N LEU A 105 17.28 21.31 5.16
CA LEU A 105 17.54 20.30 6.19
C LEU A 105 19.03 20.05 6.41
N LYS A 106 19.82 19.99 5.33
CA LYS A 106 21.27 19.79 5.40
C LYS A 106 21.94 20.99 6.07
N ASN A 107 21.55 22.21 5.73
CA ASN A 107 22.07 23.42 6.36
C ASN A 107 21.70 23.50 7.85
N ASP A 108 20.50 23.06 8.23
CA ASP A 108 20.09 22.99 9.63
C ASP A 108 20.88 21.90 10.39
N LEU A 109 21.13 20.75 9.77
CA LEU A 109 21.96 19.70 10.36
C LEU A 109 23.43 20.11 10.46
N ASP A 110 23.99 20.75 9.44
CA ASP A 110 25.36 21.28 9.45
C ASP A 110 25.52 22.41 10.48
N ARG A 111 24.45 23.18 10.78
CA ARG A 111 24.42 24.15 11.90
C ARG A 111 24.36 23.48 13.27
N LEU A 112 23.68 22.34 13.39
CA LEU A 112 23.65 21.54 14.62
C LEU A 112 24.94 20.73 14.84
N THR A 113 25.68 20.48 13.76
CA THR A 113 26.91 19.68 13.75
C THR A 113 28.17 20.54 13.61
N ALA A 114 28.02 21.86 13.40
CA ALA A 114 29.12 22.79 13.37
C ALA A 114 29.88 22.73 14.71
N PRO A 115 31.21 22.54 14.71
CA PRO A 115 31.99 22.58 15.94
C PRO A 115 31.97 24.01 16.49
N ASN A 116 31.58 24.18 17.77
CA ASN A 116 31.82 25.43 18.48
C ASN A 116 33.30 25.83 18.38
N PRO A 117 33.63 27.13 18.23
CA PRO A 117 35.03 27.59 18.28
C PRO A 117 35.65 27.33 19.67
N PRO A 118 36.99 27.23 19.78
CA PRO A 118 37.63 26.75 20.98
C PRO A 118 37.63 27.81 22.09
N ALA A 119 36.82 27.59 23.11
CA ALA A 119 37.09 27.96 24.49
C ALA A 119 36.65 26.72 25.29
N PHE A 120 37.46 26.07 26.12
CA PHE A 120 38.18 26.64 27.24
C PHE A 120 39.43 25.81 27.57
N SER A 121 40.52 26.52 27.84
CA SER A 121 41.60 26.06 28.70
C SER A 121 41.08 25.91 30.14
N THR A 122 41.57 24.88 30.84
CA THR A 122 41.48 24.59 32.28
C THR A 122 40.14 24.06 32.88
N ARG A 123 40.17 22.82 33.42
CA ARG A 123 39.25 22.27 34.46
C ARG A 123 39.28 23.18 35.71
N PRO A 124 38.24 23.31 36.59
CA PRO A 124 37.57 22.16 37.26
C PRO A 124 36.12 22.36 37.85
N ARG A 125 35.63 21.25 38.45
CA ARG A 125 34.62 21.04 39.54
C ARG A 125 33.24 20.47 39.12
N PRO A 126 32.73 19.41 39.79
CA PRO A 126 31.40 18.86 39.52
C PRO A 126 30.30 19.80 40.05
N PRO A 127 29.24 20.09 39.29
CA PRO A 127 28.15 20.93 39.76
C PRO A 127 27.25 20.21 40.77
N THR A 128 26.83 20.97 41.79
CA THR A 128 25.82 20.58 42.79
C THR A 128 24.42 20.76 42.18
N ALA A 129 23.38 20.15 42.76
CA ALA A 129 22.00 20.05 42.27
C ALA A 129 21.22 21.38 42.02
N SER A 130 21.90 22.52 42.02
CA SER A 130 21.34 23.84 41.68
C SER A 130 21.68 24.32 40.26
N ASP A 131 22.54 23.58 39.52
CA ASP A 131 23.00 23.95 38.17
C ASP A 131 22.39 23.07 37.04
N MET A 132 21.28 22.36 37.26
CA MET A 132 20.55 21.82 36.12
C MET A 132 19.95 23.01 35.34
N PRO A 133 20.27 23.16 34.03
CA PRO A 133 19.53 24.09 33.20
C PRO A 133 18.06 23.68 33.26
N THR A 134 17.19 24.61 33.64
CA THR A 134 15.76 24.42 33.40
C THR A 134 15.61 24.22 31.91
N VAL A 135 15.29 23.00 31.48
CA VAL A 135 14.95 22.71 30.10
C VAL A 135 13.85 23.70 29.73
N PRO A 136 14.03 24.58 28.71
CA PRO A 136 12.99 25.50 28.33
C PRO A 136 11.75 24.68 28.02
N ALA A 137 10.65 24.93 28.75
CA ALA A 137 9.37 24.33 28.41
C ALA A 137 9.10 24.68 26.94
N MET A 138 8.95 23.66 26.10
CA MET A 138 8.55 23.86 24.72
C MET A 138 7.29 24.73 24.71
N PRO A 139 7.21 25.76 23.84
CA PRO A 139 6.00 26.56 23.73
C PRO A 139 4.83 25.62 23.41
N SER A 140 3.88 25.52 24.34
CA SER A 140 2.67 24.74 24.14
C SER A 140 1.95 25.31 22.92
N LEU A 141 1.89 24.51 21.86
CA LEU A 141 1.05 24.83 20.70
C LEU A 141 -0.38 25.11 21.19
N PRO A 142 -1.06 26.13 20.65
CA PRO A 142 -2.46 26.36 20.99
C PRO A 142 -3.24 25.07 20.71
N ALA A 143 -4.03 24.63 21.69
CA ALA A 143 -4.87 23.47 21.55
C ALA A 143 -5.82 23.69 20.36
N VAL A 144 -5.54 23.00 19.25
CA VAL A 144 -6.55 22.81 18.20
C VAL A 144 -7.75 22.16 18.90
N PRO A 145 -9.00 22.60 18.66
CA PRO A 145 -10.16 21.92 19.21
C PRO A 145 -10.14 20.49 18.69
N SER A 146 -9.67 19.57 19.52
CA SER A 146 -9.71 18.15 19.22
C SER A 146 -11.18 17.78 19.23
N LYS A 147 -11.62 17.13 18.14
CA LYS A 147 -12.85 16.35 18.13
C LYS A 147 -12.91 15.53 19.44
N PRO A 148 -14.08 15.33 20.08
CA PRO A 148 -14.16 14.58 21.32
C PRO A 148 -13.39 13.27 21.18
N ARG A 149 -12.28 13.20 21.92
CA ARG A 149 -11.45 12.01 21.99
C ARG A 149 -12.37 10.89 22.43
N ASN A 150 -12.39 9.78 21.69
CA ASN A 150 -13.18 8.62 22.08
C ASN A 150 -12.88 8.32 23.57
N PRO A 151 -13.88 8.32 24.47
CA PRO A 151 -13.65 8.18 25.91
C PRO A 151 -12.99 6.84 26.27
N ASP A 152 -13.15 5.83 25.39
CA ASP A 152 -12.56 4.51 25.56
C ASP A 152 -11.16 4.40 24.94
N ALA A 153 -10.65 5.46 24.31
CA ALA A 153 -9.33 5.47 23.70
C ALA A 153 -8.23 5.82 24.72
N ASN A 154 -7.07 5.19 24.52
CA ASN A 154 -5.86 5.46 25.28
C ASN A 154 -5.16 6.76 24.83
N GLU A 155 -3.99 7.03 25.41
CA GLU A 155 -3.15 8.19 25.08
C GLU A 155 -2.67 8.23 23.62
N ARG A 156 -2.69 7.11 22.91
CA ARG A 156 -2.39 7.02 21.47
C ARG A 156 -3.62 7.23 20.58
N GLY A 157 -4.81 7.38 21.15
CA GLY A 157 -6.06 7.50 20.41
C GLY A 157 -6.65 6.16 19.96
N ASN A 158 -6.09 5.03 20.40
CA ASN A 158 -6.60 3.70 20.07
C ASN A 158 -7.44 3.14 21.21
N VAL A 159 -8.42 2.31 20.89
CA VAL A 159 -9.28 1.64 21.86
C VAL A 159 -8.64 0.30 22.25
N PRO A 160 -8.24 0.09 23.52
CA PRO A 160 -7.78 -1.21 23.98
C PRO A 160 -8.91 -2.24 23.90
N LYS A 161 -8.60 -3.43 23.39
CA LYS A 161 -9.56 -4.53 23.18
C LYS A 161 -9.05 -5.82 23.81
N LYS A 162 -10.00 -6.66 24.21
CA LYS A 162 -9.74 -8.04 24.64
C LYS A 162 -10.07 -9.00 23.50
N LEU A 163 -9.45 -10.17 23.53
CA LEU A 163 -9.83 -11.26 22.62
C LEU A 163 -11.31 -11.61 22.83
N GLY A 164 -12.04 -11.78 21.72
CA GLY A 164 -13.49 -12.02 21.72
C GLY A 164 -14.35 -10.75 21.71
N ASP A 165 -13.78 -9.56 21.91
CA ASP A 165 -14.55 -8.31 21.83
C ASP A 165 -14.98 -8.03 20.38
N GLU A 166 -16.24 -7.62 20.21
CA GLU A 166 -16.73 -7.17 18.91
C GLU A 166 -16.25 -5.75 18.61
N VAL A 167 -15.82 -5.56 17.37
CA VAL A 167 -15.45 -4.26 16.80
C VAL A 167 -16.35 -4.00 15.60
N ALA A 168 -16.95 -2.81 15.54
CA ALA A 168 -17.80 -2.39 14.44
C ALA A 168 -17.15 -1.22 13.68
N ILE A 169 -17.21 -1.31 12.35
CA ILE A 169 -16.84 -0.27 11.41
C ILE A 169 -18.05 -0.06 10.49
N GLY A 170 -18.85 0.96 10.77
CA GLY A 170 -20.13 1.14 10.09
C GLY A 170 -21.03 -0.09 10.25
N SER A 171 -21.45 -0.70 9.14
CA SER A 171 -22.24 -1.94 9.13
C SER A 171 -21.41 -3.24 9.16
N ALA A 172 -20.08 -3.14 9.03
CA ALA A 172 -19.17 -4.26 9.07
C ALA A 172 -18.66 -4.50 10.50
N LYS A 173 -18.35 -5.74 10.83
CA LYS A 173 -17.94 -6.17 12.17
C LYS A 173 -16.82 -7.19 12.10
N PHE A 174 -15.95 -7.17 13.09
CA PHE A 174 -14.98 -8.24 13.31
C PHE A 174 -14.76 -8.55 14.78
N VAL A 175 -14.22 -9.74 15.02
CA VAL A 175 -13.79 -10.23 16.32
C VAL A 175 -12.42 -10.86 16.14
N VAL A 176 -11.47 -10.53 17.02
CA VAL A 176 -10.20 -11.26 17.15
C VAL A 176 -10.38 -12.32 18.22
N ASP A 177 -10.51 -13.58 17.83
CA ASP A 177 -10.79 -14.68 18.76
C ASP A 177 -9.52 -15.16 19.46
N LYS A 178 -8.40 -15.14 18.75
CA LYS A 178 -7.12 -15.69 19.22
C LYS A 178 -5.96 -15.02 18.53
N ILE A 179 -4.83 -14.89 19.23
CA ILE A 179 -3.54 -14.49 18.69
C ILE A 179 -2.54 -15.60 19.00
N ASP A 180 -1.96 -16.20 17.96
CA ASP A 180 -0.88 -17.17 18.08
C ASP A 180 0.46 -16.50 17.80
N ILE A 181 1.44 -16.75 18.66
CA ILE A 181 2.80 -16.22 18.52
C ILE A 181 3.72 -17.36 18.14
N ASP A 182 4.47 -17.12 17.07
CA ASP A 182 5.35 -18.08 16.46
C ASP A 182 4.74 -19.48 16.30
N PRO A 183 3.51 -19.60 15.74
CA PRO A 183 2.95 -20.92 15.49
C PRO A 183 3.87 -21.71 14.55
N LYS A 184 3.69 -23.02 14.55
CA LYS A 184 4.36 -23.88 13.57
C LYS A 184 3.86 -23.48 12.18
N CYS A 185 4.77 -22.99 11.33
CA CYS A 185 4.41 -22.60 9.98
C CYS A 185 3.98 -23.82 9.16
N GLY A 186 3.10 -23.58 8.19
CA GLY A 186 2.63 -24.63 7.28
C GLY A 186 3.80 -25.36 6.61
N LYS A 187 3.60 -26.66 6.30
CA LYS A 187 4.65 -27.53 5.73
C LYS A 187 5.33 -26.95 4.47
N TYR A 188 4.58 -26.18 3.69
CA TYR A 188 5.01 -25.60 2.41
C TYR A 188 5.37 -24.11 2.52
N MET A 189 5.29 -23.55 3.72
CA MET A 189 5.61 -22.15 3.94
C MET A 189 7.11 -21.94 4.11
N PRO A 190 7.64 -20.78 3.68
CA PRO A 190 9.03 -20.45 3.92
C PRO A 190 9.29 -20.37 5.42
N LYS A 191 10.53 -20.68 5.81
CA LYS A 191 10.94 -20.53 7.20
C LYS A 191 10.91 -19.06 7.58
N ARG A 192 10.49 -18.80 8.82
CA ARG A 192 10.51 -17.47 9.41
C ARG A 192 11.91 -16.86 9.31
N PRO A 193 12.04 -15.57 8.91
CA PRO A 193 13.32 -14.90 8.91
C PRO A 193 13.95 -14.87 10.31
N ALA A 194 15.28 -14.94 10.36
CA ALA A 194 16.00 -14.88 11.64
C ALA A 194 15.73 -13.54 12.36
N GLY A 195 15.42 -13.61 13.65
CA GLY A 195 15.12 -12.41 14.46
C GLY A 195 13.76 -11.77 14.18
N LYS A 196 12.89 -12.43 13.41
CA LYS A 196 11.49 -12.03 13.23
C LYS A 196 10.58 -13.04 13.93
N HIS A 197 9.43 -12.54 14.37
CA HIS A 197 8.35 -13.33 14.95
C HIS A 197 7.12 -13.24 14.05
N SER A 198 6.33 -14.31 13.99
CA SER A 198 5.05 -14.32 13.30
C SER A 198 3.93 -14.25 14.33
N VAL A 199 3.01 -13.32 14.12
CA VAL A 199 1.83 -13.11 14.96
C VAL A 199 0.62 -13.36 14.09
N VAL A 200 -0.11 -14.43 14.39
CA VAL A 200 -1.26 -14.89 13.60
C VAL A 200 -2.55 -14.61 14.35
N LEU A 201 -3.36 -13.70 13.81
CA LEU A 201 -4.65 -13.33 14.36
C LEU A 201 -5.72 -14.22 13.74
N HIS A 202 -6.49 -14.91 14.56
CA HIS A 202 -7.69 -15.63 14.13
C HIS A 202 -8.87 -14.69 14.25
N VAL A 203 -9.48 -14.37 13.12
CA VAL A 203 -10.52 -13.36 13.05
C VAL A 203 -11.80 -13.91 12.42
N ARG A 204 -12.93 -13.47 12.97
CA ARG A 204 -14.25 -13.65 12.37
C ARG A 204 -14.78 -12.30 11.95
N VAL A 205 -15.42 -12.28 10.80
CA VAL A 205 -15.94 -11.04 10.21
C VAL A 205 -17.35 -11.22 9.71
N THR A 206 -18.14 -10.15 9.80
CA THR A 206 -19.46 -10.03 9.19
C THR A 206 -19.51 -8.70 8.46
N THR A 207 -19.77 -8.72 7.16
CA THR A 207 -19.96 -7.52 6.35
C THR A 207 -21.44 -7.16 6.29
N GLY A 208 -21.72 -5.88 6.11
CA GLY A 208 -23.09 -5.37 5.93
C GLY A 208 -23.32 -4.90 4.48
N PRO A 209 -24.38 -4.12 4.23
CA PRO A 209 -24.67 -3.59 2.90
C PRO A 209 -23.79 -2.39 2.51
N ASP A 210 -23.09 -1.77 3.46
CA ASP A 210 -22.22 -0.61 3.20
C ASP A 210 -20.85 -1.06 2.64
N GLU A 211 -20.64 -0.81 1.35
CA GLU A 211 -19.40 -1.18 0.65
C GLU A 211 -18.17 -0.42 1.16
N ALA A 212 -18.32 0.84 1.61
CA ALA A 212 -17.20 1.60 2.15
C ALA A 212 -16.72 0.99 3.46
N ALA A 213 -17.65 0.69 4.37
CA ALA A 213 -17.35 -0.04 5.61
C ALA A 213 -16.70 -1.41 5.36
N ASN A 214 -17.18 -2.16 4.36
CA ASN A 214 -16.62 -3.47 4.01
C ASN A 214 -15.19 -3.37 3.45
N ARG A 215 -14.92 -2.37 2.61
CA ARG A 215 -13.57 -2.08 2.10
C ARG A 215 -12.62 -1.66 3.22
N ASP A 216 -13.10 -0.78 4.09
CA ASP A 216 -12.32 -0.27 5.21
C ASP A 216 -11.98 -1.39 6.20
N LEU A 217 -12.92 -2.31 6.45
CA LEU A 217 -12.67 -3.53 7.21
C LEU A 217 -11.54 -4.37 6.60
N GLY A 218 -11.56 -4.57 5.27
CA GLY A 218 -10.52 -5.30 4.55
C GLY A 218 -9.14 -4.65 4.70
N ALA A 219 -9.07 -3.32 4.72
CA ALA A 219 -7.82 -2.61 4.95
C ALA A 219 -7.31 -2.76 6.40
N VAL A 220 -8.21 -2.71 7.38
CA VAL A 220 -7.89 -2.90 8.82
C VAL A 220 -7.35 -4.29 9.09
N LEU A 221 -7.94 -5.31 8.49
CA LEU A 221 -7.56 -6.72 8.65
C LEU A 221 -6.55 -7.20 7.61
N SER A 222 -5.97 -6.28 6.84
CA SER A 222 -4.82 -6.56 5.99
C SER A 222 -3.54 -6.54 6.82
N PRO A 223 -2.53 -7.37 6.51
CA PRO A 223 -1.23 -7.28 7.18
C PRO A 223 -0.60 -5.88 7.16
N TYR A 224 -0.92 -5.07 6.13
CA TYR A 224 -0.45 -3.70 5.99
C TYR A 224 -1.22 -2.67 6.82
N GLY A 225 -2.43 -3.03 7.30
CA GLY A 225 -3.22 -2.23 8.25
C GLY A 225 -2.80 -2.44 9.70
N VAL A 226 -1.85 -3.35 9.95
CA VAL A 226 -1.37 -3.69 11.28
C VAL A 226 -0.07 -2.95 11.60
N LYS A 227 0.03 -2.47 12.82
CA LYS A 227 1.28 -1.98 13.42
C LYS A 227 1.56 -2.76 14.69
N THR A 228 2.83 -2.89 15.04
CA THR A 228 3.23 -3.47 16.33
C THR A 228 4.08 -2.49 17.10
N ILE A 229 3.93 -2.51 18.42
CA ILE A 229 4.79 -1.80 19.37
C ILE A 229 5.53 -2.86 20.17
N GLY A 230 6.85 -2.92 20.01
CA GLY A 230 7.71 -3.81 20.78
C GLY A 230 7.83 -3.40 22.24
N SER A 231 8.49 -4.23 23.05
CA SER A 231 8.78 -3.92 24.46
C SER A 231 9.68 -2.69 24.65
N ASP A 232 10.39 -2.28 23.60
CA ASP A 232 11.20 -1.06 23.52
C ASP A 232 10.37 0.21 23.28
N GLY A 233 9.04 0.07 23.09
CA GLY A 233 8.13 1.17 22.80
C GLY A 233 8.19 1.65 21.35
N VAL A 234 8.96 1.00 20.48
CA VAL A 234 9.11 1.40 19.08
C VAL A 234 7.94 0.84 18.27
N THR A 235 7.24 1.74 17.56
CA THR A 235 6.18 1.36 16.63
C THR A 235 6.76 1.00 15.27
N VAL A 236 6.39 -0.17 14.76
CA VAL A 236 6.81 -0.67 13.45
C VAL A 236 5.57 -1.04 12.64
N ASN A 237 5.54 -0.64 11.37
CA ASN A 237 4.53 -1.11 10.44
C ASN A 237 4.76 -2.60 10.17
N SER A 238 3.70 -3.39 10.27
CA SER A 238 3.79 -4.82 10.01
C SER A 238 3.84 -5.11 8.52
N MET A 239 4.45 -6.26 8.20
CA MET A 239 4.42 -6.86 6.88
C MET A 239 3.66 -8.17 6.93
N GLY A 240 3.18 -8.63 5.77
CA GLY A 240 2.61 -9.97 5.62
C GLY A 240 3.55 -11.04 6.14
N GLY A 241 3.04 -11.84 7.07
CA GLY A 241 3.75 -13.00 7.57
C GLY A 241 3.82 -14.14 6.56
N SER A 242 4.84 -14.95 6.74
CA SER A 242 5.16 -16.10 5.89
C SER A 242 4.62 -17.42 6.44
N CYS A 243 3.97 -17.43 7.60
CA CYS A 243 3.77 -18.62 8.41
C CYS A 243 2.38 -19.24 8.28
N ALA A 244 1.35 -18.42 8.09
CA ALA A 244 -0.03 -18.88 7.95
C ALA A 244 -0.24 -19.70 6.66
N ASP A 245 -1.04 -20.76 6.78
CA ASP A 245 -1.44 -21.57 5.64
C ASP A 245 -2.39 -20.77 4.74
N ILE A 246 -2.11 -20.72 3.42
CA ILE A 246 -2.90 -19.97 2.43
C ILE A 246 -4.38 -20.38 2.46
N SER A 247 -4.69 -21.64 2.80
CA SER A 247 -6.07 -22.13 2.91
C SER A 247 -6.84 -21.57 4.12
N GLY A 248 -6.13 -21.09 5.14
CA GLY A 248 -6.70 -20.52 6.36
C GLY A 248 -6.71 -18.99 6.38
N VAL A 249 -6.09 -18.32 5.41
CA VAL A 249 -6.00 -16.84 5.37
C VAL A 249 -7.38 -16.23 5.17
N LEU A 250 -7.64 -15.12 5.87
CA LEU A 250 -8.87 -14.35 5.68
C LEU A 250 -8.99 -13.91 4.21
N PRO A 251 -10.13 -14.13 3.54
CA PRO A 251 -10.29 -13.73 2.14
C PRO A 251 -10.05 -12.22 1.97
N PRO A 252 -9.28 -11.80 0.95
CA PRO A 252 -8.97 -10.38 0.73
C PRO A 252 -10.17 -9.57 0.26
N SER A 253 -11.20 -10.24 -0.27
CA SER A 253 -12.47 -9.65 -0.65
C SER A 253 -13.60 -10.44 -0.02
N ILE A 254 -14.45 -9.70 0.71
CA ILE A 254 -15.63 -10.25 1.38
C ILE A 254 -16.79 -9.39 0.88
N GLY A 255 -17.70 -10.02 0.15
CA GLY A 255 -18.85 -9.33 -0.45
C GLY A 255 -19.78 -8.76 0.60
N PRO A 256 -20.76 -7.94 0.22
CA PRO A 256 -21.73 -7.37 1.15
C PRO A 256 -22.60 -8.46 1.79
N ASN A 257 -22.97 -8.25 3.06
CA ASN A 257 -23.84 -9.17 3.82
C ASN A 257 -23.31 -10.61 3.94
N GLN A 258 -21.99 -10.78 4.02
CA GLN A 258 -21.33 -12.07 4.13
C GLN A 258 -20.72 -12.27 5.52
N ARG A 259 -20.37 -13.52 5.82
CA ARG A 259 -19.57 -13.90 6.99
C ARG A 259 -18.36 -14.65 6.51
N ALA A 260 -17.22 -14.36 7.12
CA ALA A 260 -15.98 -15.07 6.86
C ALA A 260 -15.22 -15.28 8.16
N GLN A 261 -14.29 -16.23 8.12
CA GLN A 261 -13.33 -16.45 9.18
C GLN A 261 -12.00 -16.83 8.53
N GLY A 262 -10.92 -16.49 9.19
CA GLY A 262 -9.60 -16.85 8.72
C GLY A 262 -8.52 -16.19 9.56
N THR A 263 -7.31 -16.25 9.05
CA THR A 263 -6.13 -15.73 9.74
C THR A 263 -5.56 -14.52 9.04
N VAL A 264 -5.06 -13.57 9.84
CA VAL A 264 -4.19 -12.48 9.39
C VAL A 264 -2.82 -12.72 10.01
N ASP A 265 -1.79 -12.92 9.18
CA ASP A 265 -0.42 -13.17 9.63
C ASP A 265 0.43 -11.94 9.41
N VAL A 266 1.13 -11.52 10.46
CA VAL A 266 2.03 -10.38 10.44
C VAL A 266 3.39 -10.73 11.02
N GLU A 267 4.44 -10.14 10.44
CA GLU A 267 5.78 -10.22 11.02
C GLU A 267 6.04 -9.05 12.00
N THR A 268 6.75 -9.34 13.08
CA THR A 268 7.19 -8.37 14.08
C THR A 268 8.64 -8.66 14.53
N THR A 269 9.24 -7.71 15.23
CA THR A 269 10.58 -7.83 15.82
C THR A 269 10.57 -8.30 17.27
N ALA A 270 9.40 -8.37 17.91
CA ALA A 270 9.27 -8.74 19.31
C ALA A 270 8.24 -9.87 19.49
N PRO A 271 8.51 -10.88 20.34
CA PRO A 271 7.58 -11.97 20.61
C PRO A 271 6.41 -11.54 21.50
N HIS A 272 6.46 -10.34 22.08
CA HIS A 272 5.38 -9.76 22.87
C HIS A 272 5.31 -8.26 22.62
N GLY A 273 4.11 -7.69 22.70
CA GLY A 273 3.91 -6.27 22.50
C GLY A 273 2.45 -5.86 22.38
N ILE A 274 2.25 -4.74 21.72
CA ILE A 274 0.92 -4.22 21.39
C ILE A 274 0.74 -4.26 19.89
N LEU A 275 -0.33 -4.90 19.44
CA LEU A 275 -0.77 -4.90 18.06
C LEU A 275 -1.85 -3.85 17.88
N ILE A 276 -1.68 -2.97 16.90
CA ILE A 276 -2.63 -1.92 16.54
C ILE A 276 -3.25 -2.29 15.18
N LEU A 277 -4.56 -2.49 15.17
CA LEU A 277 -5.37 -2.55 13.96
C LEU A 277 -5.81 -1.12 13.61
N GLN A 278 -5.22 -0.55 12.57
CA GLN A 278 -5.42 0.85 12.22
C GLN A 278 -6.71 1.05 11.42
N GLY A 279 -7.74 1.64 12.04
CA GLY A 279 -8.93 2.14 11.35
C GLY A 279 -8.63 3.35 10.46
N TYR A 280 -9.52 3.60 9.48
CA TYR A 280 -9.54 4.87 8.74
C TYR A 280 -10.04 5.99 9.68
N GLY A 281 -9.18 6.98 9.94
CA GLY A 281 -9.45 8.10 10.85
C GLY A 281 -8.58 8.10 12.12
N GLU A 282 -9.10 8.66 13.21
CA GLU A 282 -8.34 8.87 14.47
C GLU A 282 -8.37 7.70 15.45
N THR A 283 -9.12 6.63 15.19
CA THR A 283 -9.29 5.50 16.13
C THR A 283 -8.83 4.18 15.54
N GLY A 284 -7.78 3.59 16.11
CA GLY A 284 -7.42 2.17 15.93
C GLY A 284 -7.86 1.32 17.11
N TRP A 285 -7.60 0.01 17.02
CA TRP A 285 -7.88 -0.95 18.09
C TRP A 285 -6.59 -1.66 18.51
N GLU A 286 -6.38 -1.78 19.82
CA GLU A 286 -5.15 -2.35 20.39
C GLU A 286 -5.39 -3.68 21.08
N TYR A 287 -4.51 -4.64 20.80
CA TYR A 287 -4.49 -5.95 21.44
C TYR A 287 -3.10 -6.22 21.99
N SER A 288 -3.00 -6.68 23.23
CA SER A 288 -1.75 -7.26 23.74
C SER A 288 -1.54 -8.65 23.15
N TYR A 289 -0.32 -8.95 22.73
CA TYR A 289 0.11 -10.27 22.29
C TYR A 289 1.42 -10.65 22.99
#